data_AF-R4I6R7-F1
#
_entry.id   AF-R4I6R7-F1
#
_cell.length_a   1.000
_cell.length_b   1.000
_cell.length_c   1.000
_cell.angle_alpha   90.00
_cell.angle_beta   90.00
_cell.angle_gamma   90.00
#
_symmetry.space_group_name_H-M   'P 1'
#
loop_
_entity.id
_entity.type
_entity.pdbx_description
1 polymer ?
#
loop_
_entity_poly.entity_id
_entity_poly.type
_entity_poly.pdbx_seq_one_letter_code
_entity_poly.pdbx_strand_id
1 'polypeptide(L)'
;KITTIEYDPNRTANICLVHYEDGEKRYILHPRGIEIGDTVISSNEAPILIGNALPLTNMPLGTAIHNIEITPGKGGQLVRTAGAVAKLIAKEGQLATLRLPSSEVRLVSQNSLATIGQIGNTDANNKNMGKAGSKRWLGKRPR
;
A
#
# COMPACT_ATOMS: atom_id res chain seq x y z
N LYS A 1 -0.75 5.62 -16.08
CA LYS A 1 -1.26 6.93 -15.61
C LYS A 1 -2.48 6.74 -14.72
N ILE A 2 -2.63 7.55 -13.68
CA ILE A 2 -3.78 7.49 -12.76
C ILE A 2 -4.94 8.30 -13.33
N THR A 3 -6.11 7.67 -13.41
CA THR A 3 -7.29 8.23 -14.06
C THR A 3 -8.30 8.71 -13.04
N THR A 4 -8.56 7.92 -12.00
CA THR A 4 -9.54 8.22 -10.96
C THR A 4 -9.04 7.72 -9.60
N ILE A 5 -9.53 8.36 -8.54
CA ILE A 5 -9.38 7.91 -7.16
C ILE A 5 -10.81 7.63 -6.66
N GLU A 6 -11.05 6.40 -6.26
CA GLU A 6 -12.38 5.88 -5.97
C GLU A 6 -12.46 5.28 -4.56
N TYR A 7 -13.67 5.32 -4.02
CA TYR A 7 -14.00 4.66 -2.76
C TYR A 7 -14.26 3.18 -2.99
N ASP A 8 -13.65 2.30 -2.18
CA ASP A 8 -14.03 0.89 -2.14
C ASP A 8 -14.67 0.52 -0.79
N PRO A 9 -15.87 -0.08 -0.77
CA PRO A 9 -16.53 -0.49 0.46
C PRO A 9 -15.86 -1.68 1.17
N ASN A 10 -15.05 -2.49 0.48
CA ASN A 10 -14.47 -3.72 1.04
C ASN A 10 -13.17 -3.49 1.81
N ARG A 11 -12.58 -2.30 1.72
CA ARG A 11 -11.35 -1.94 2.40
C ARG A 11 -11.44 -0.54 2.97
N THR A 12 -10.54 -0.20 3.89
CA THR A 12 -10.50 1.14 4.48
C THR A 12 -9.77 2.13 3.57
N ALA A 13 -8.83 1.68 2.75
CA ALA A 13 -8.09 2.52 1.83
C ALA A 13 -8.89 2.84 0.57
N ASN A 14 -8.67 4.02 -0.02
CA ASN A 14 -9.16 4.31 -1.36
C ASN A 14 -8.37 3.53 -2.40
N ILE A 15 -8.91 3.44 -3.62
CA ILE A 15 -8.24 2.81 -4.76
C ILE A 15 -8.05 3.80 -5.90
N CYS A 16 -7.02 3.57 -6.70
CA CYS A 16 -6.79 4.31 -7.92
C CYS A 16 -7.02 3.41 -9.13
N LEU A 17 -7.72 3.93 -10.13
CA LEU A 17 -7.77 3.33 -11.45
C LEU A 17 -6.55 3.77 -12.24
N VAL A 18 -5.73 2.82 -12.66
CA VAL A 18 -4.55 3.04 -13.50
C VAL A 18 -4.87 2.60 -14.91
N HIS A 19 -4.59 3.45 -15.88
CA HIS A 19 -4.55 3.10 -17.30
C HIS A 19 -3.09 2.92 -17.72
N TYR A 20 -2.77 1.72 -18.22
CA TYR A 20 -1.49 1.40 -18.83
C TYR A 20 -1.46 1.84 -20.29
N GLU A 21 -0.27 1.94 -20.86
CA GLU A 21 -0.08 2.38 -22.26
C GLU A 21 -0.60 1.35 -23.27
N ASP A 22 -0.63 0.07 -22.88
CA ASP A 22 -1.20 -1.04 -23.66
C ASP A 22 -2.74 -1.05 -23.67
N GLY A 23 -3.38 -0.14 -22.94
CA GLY A 23 -4.84 -0.05 -22.81
C GLY A 23 -5.41 -0.88 -21.65
N GLU A 24 -4.60 -1.65 -20.93
CA GLU A 24 -5.06 -2.34 -19.74
C GLU A 24 -5.44 -1.34 -18.63
N LYS A 25 -6.44 -1.74 -17.84
CA LYS A 25 -6.89 -0.98 -16.68
C LYS A 25 -6.80 -1.85 -15.46
N ARG A 26 -6.12 -1.36 -14.41
CA ARG A 26 -6.02 -2.08 -13.14
C ARG A 26 -6.23 -1.15 -11.97
N TYR A 27 -6.71 -1.70 -10.88
CA TYR A 27 -6.82 -0.99 -9.62
C TYR A 27 -5.57 -1.20 -8.76
N ILE A 28 -5.13 -0.13 -8.13
CA ILE A 28 -4.09 -0.16 -7.09
C ILE A 28 -4.63 0.49 -5.81
N LEU A 29 -3.98 0.22 -4.67
CA LEU A 29 -4.24 0.97 -3.44
C LEU A 29 -3.77 2.42 -3.64
N HIS A 30 -4.56 3.39 -3.18
CA HIS A 30 -4.20 4.80 -3.28
C HIS A 30 -3.06 5.14 -2.31
N PRO A 31 -1.88 5.53 -2.81
CA PRO A 31 -0.80 6.03 -1.98
C PRO A 31 -1.06 7.48 -1.60
N ARG A 32 -0.64 7.88 -0.41
CA ARG A 32 -0.76 9.26 0.06
C ARG A 32 0.08 10.20 -0.82
N GLY A 33 -0.54 11.28 -1.28
CA GLY A 33 0.14 12.32 -2.07
C GLY A 33 0.10 12.09 -3.57
N ILE A 34 -0.57 11.03 -4.03
CA ILE A 34 -0.84 10.80 -5.45
C ILE A 34 -2.12 11.50 -5.87
N GLU A 35 -2.04 12.18 -7.01
CA GLU A 35 -3.13 12.90 -7.66
C GLU A 35 -3.54 12.26 -8.99
N ILE A 36 -4.68 12.70 -9.51
CA ILE A 36 -5.17 12.27 -10.81
C ILE A 36 -4.25 12.85 -11.89
N GLY A 37 -3.77 11.99 -12.78
CA GLY A 37 -2.84 12.36 -13.83
C GLY A 37 -1.40 11.90 -13.58
N ASP A 38 -1.07 11.51 -12.35
CA ASP A 38 0.27 11.02 -12.01
C ASP A 38 0.61 9.71 -12.71
N THR A 39 1.89 9.51 -12.98
CA THR A 39 2.43 8.29 -13.57
C THR A 39 3.03 7.41 -12.49
N VAL A 40 2.49 6.20 -12.36
CA VAL A 40 3.04 5.15 -11.51
C VAL A 40 3.62 4.05 -12.39
N ILE A 41 4.76 3.52 -11.97
CA ILE A 41 5.51 2.50 -12.71
C ILE A 41 5.78 1.34 -11.76
N SER A 42 5.58 0.12 -12.28
CA SER A 42 6.05 -1.09 -11.61
C SER A 42 7.13 -1.72 -12.47
N SER A 43 8.37 -1.65 -12.01
CA SER A 43 9.51 -2.29 -12.66
C SER A 43 10.65 -2.45 -11.66
N ASN A 44 11.64 -3.26 -12.00
CA ASN A 44 12.82 -3.43 -11.16
C ASN A 44 13.67 -2.14 -11.10
N GLU A 45 13.65 -1.32 -12.14
CA GLU A 45 14.46 -0.10 -12.26
C GLU A 45 13.64 1.17 -12.17
N ALA A 46 12.41 1.10 -11.64
CA ALA A 46 11.56 2.27 -11.49
C ALA A 46 12.23 3.32 -10.59
N PRO A 47 12.02 4.62 -10.86
CA PRO A 47 12.53 5.66 -9.98
C PRO A 47 11.86 5.56 -8.60
N ILE A 48 12.60 5.97 -7.57
CA ILE A 48 12.15 5.93 -6.16
C ILE A 48 11.16 7.09 -5.93
N LEU A 49 9.94 6.93 -6.46
CA LEU A 49 8.84 7.88 -6.34
C LEU A 49 7.65 7.22 -5.66
N ILE A 50 6.80 8.03 -5.05
CA ILE A 50 5.59 7.57 -4.36
C ILE A 50 4.68 6.84 -5.36
N GLY A 51 4.18 5.67 -4.96
CA GLY A 51 3.31 4.81 -5.76
C GLY A 51 4.01 3.88 -6.75
N ASN A 52 5.32 4.05 -6.97
CA ASN A 52 6.07 3.08 -7.76
C ASN A 52 6.29 1.79 -6.96
N ALA A 53 6.26 0.66 -7.67
CA ALA A 53 6.43 -0.66 -7.10
C ALA A 53 7.71 -1.32 -7.61
N LEU A 54 8.58 -1.70 -6.66
CA LEU A 54 9.93 -2.24 -6.90
C LEU A 54 10.20 -3.42 -5.97
N PRO A 55 11.17 -4.29 -6.29
CA PRO A 55 11.74 -5.22 -5.32
C PRO A 55 12.43 -4.47 -4.17
N LEU A 56 12.37 -5.03 -2.95
CA LEU A 56 13.05 -4.46 -1.79
C LEU A 56 14.57 -4.32 -2.02
N THR A 57 15.17 -5.17 -2.86
CA THR A 57 16.58 -5.06 -3.28
C THR A 57 16.96 -3.67 -3.77
N ASN A 58 16.07 -2.98 -4.49
CA ASN A 58 16.40 -1.71 -5.16
C ASN A 58 15.93 -0.47 -4.37
N MET A 59 15.15 -0.64 -3.30
CA MET A 59 14.67 0.47 -2.48
C MET A 59 15.72 0.94 -1.46
N PRO A 60 16.00 2.23 -1.28
CA PRO A 60 16.99 2.66 -0.27
C PRO A 60 16.53 2.34 1.16
N LEU A 61 17.49 2.23 2.08
CA LEU A 61 17.18 2.05 3.49
C LEU A 61 16.43 3.29 4.03
N GLY A 62 15.52 3.08 4.97
CA GLY A 62 14.71 4.13 5.58
C GLY A 62 13.45 4.52 4.78
N THR A 63 13.25 3.98 3.57
CA THR A 63 12.05 4.30 2.77
C THR A 63 10.77 3.87 3.46
N ALA A 64 9.76 4.74 3.37
CA ALA A 64 8.38 4.39 3.68
C ALA A 64 7.81 3.52 2.56
N ILE A 65 7.25 2.36 2.92
CA ILE A 65 6.73 1.38 1.99
C ILE A 65 5.38 0.82 2.46
N HIS A 66 4.58 0.33 1.52
CA HIS A 66 3.31 -0.33 1.75
C HIS A 66 3.08 -1.45 0.72
N ASN A 67 1.99 -2.22 0.90
CA ASN A 67 1.59 -3.32 0.03
C ASN A 67 2.71 -4.34 -0.24
N ILE A 68 3.22 -4.94 0.83
CA ILE A 68 4.46 -5.74 0.81
C ILE A 68 4.14 -7.22 0.64
N GLU A 69 4.86 -7.90 -0.23
CA GLU A 69 4.79 -9.35 -0.40
C GLU A 69 5.53 -10.09 0.72
N ILE A 70 4.89 -11.10 1.34
CA ILE A 70 5.57 -11.99 2.29
C ILE A 70 6.46 -12.98 1.55
N THR A 71 5.95 -13.53 0.45
CA THR A 71 6.66 -14.44 -0.45
C THR A 71 6.69 -13.79 -1.82
N PRO A 72 7.85 -13.70 -2.49
CA PRO A 72 7.96 -13.12 -3.82
C PRO A 72 6.93 -13.72 -4.79
N GLY A 73 6.18 -12.86 -5.48
CA GLY A 73 5.20 -13.26 -6.48
C GLY A 73 3.84 -13.72 -5.94
N LYS A 74 3.63 -13.72 -4.61
CA LYS A 74 2.30 -14.00 -4.02
C LYS A 74 1.43 -12.77 -3.80
N GLY A 75 1.84 -11.62 -4.32
CA GLY A 75 1.14 -10.35 -4.18
C GLY A 75 1.26 -9.74 -2.80
N GLY A 76 0.92 -8.44 -2.71
CA GLY A 76 1.00 -7.68 -1.47
C GLY A 76 0.00 -8.20 -0.43
N GLN A 77 0.52 -8.55 0.74
CA GLN A 77 -0.25 -9.12 1.86
C GLN A 77 -0.16 -8.24 3.10
N LEU A 78 1.00 -7.63 3.35
CA LEU A 78 1.24 -6.77 4.50
C LEU A 78 1.00 -5.29 4.17
N VAL A 79 0.60 -4.52 5.17
CA VAL A 79 0.50 -3.05 5.11
C VAL A 79 -0.42 -2.60 3.98
N ARG A 80 -1.71 -2.97 4.05
CA ARG A 80 -2.75 -2.64 3.03
C ARG A 80 -3.89 -1.75 3.54
N THR A 81 -3.88 -1.44 4.83
CA THR A 81 -4.94 -0.67 5.50
C THR A 81 -4.72 0.82 5.31
N ALA A 82 -5.80 1.61 5.34
CA ALA A 82 -5.74 3.07 5.36
C ALA A 82 -4.70 3.61 6.35
N GLY A 83 -3.87 4.55 5.89
CA GLY A 83 -2.81 5.17 6.69
C GLY A 83 -1.65 4.25 7.10
N ALA A 84 -1.65 2.96 6.71
CA ALA A 84 -0.59 2.04 7.09
C ALA A 84 0.71 2.36 6.34
N VAL A 85 1.83 2.23 7.05
CA VAL A 85 3.19 2.39 6.53
C VAL A 85 4.13 1.44 7.24
N ALA A 86 5.07 0.87 6.50
CA ALA A 86 6.22 0.17 7.04
C ALA A 86 7.50 0.91 6.63
N LYS A 87 8.59 0.64 7.35
CA LYS A 87 9.91 1.19 7.05
C LYS A 87 10.88 0.07 6.78
N LEU A 88 11.69 0.23 5.74
CA LEU A 88 12.82 -0.65 5.46
C LEU A 88 13.99 -0.25 6.37
N ILE A 89 14.41 -1.12 7.29
CA ILE A 89 15.46 -0.82 8.27
C ILE A 89 16.83 -1.21 7.72
N ALA A 90 16.95 -2.47 7.31
CA ALA A 90 18.23 -3.07 6.94
C ALA A 90 18.04 -4.06 5.79
N LYS A 91 19.14 -4.36 5.10
CA LYS A 91 19.24 -5.38 4.07
C LYS A 91 20.48 -6.20 4.34
N GLU A 92 20.30 -7.49 4.59
CA GLU A 92 21.39 -8.39 4.93
C GLU A 92 21.25 -9.68 4.12
N GLY A 93 22.27 -10.00 3.32
CA GLY A 93 22.26 -11.18 2.45
C GLY A 93 21.07 -11.17 1.50
N GLN A 94 20.18 -12.15 1.65
CA GLN A 94 18.96 -12.34 0.83
C GLN A 94 17.68 -11.84 1.51
N LEU A 95 17.79 -11.28 2.72
CA LEU A 95 16.67 -10.82 3.53
C LEU A 95 16.70 -9.31 3.76
N ALA A 96 15.52 -8.71 3.86
CA ALA A 96 15.26 -7.34 4.22
C ALA A 96 14.55 -7.31 5.57
N THR A 97 15.00 -6.43 6.44
CA THR A 97 14.42 -6.19 7.77
C THR A 97 13.43 -5.04 7.68
N LEU A 98 12.17 -5.32 7.97
CA LEU A 98 11.08 -4.36 7.89
C LEU A 98 10.53 -4.05 9.28
N ARG A 99 10.27 -2.77 9.56
CA ARG A 99 9.43 -2.35 10.68
C ARG A 99 7.99 -2.24 10.22
N LEU A 100 7.14 -3.11 10.74
CA LEU A 100 5.71 -3.11 10.46
C LEU A 100 4.99 -1.99 11.23
N PRO A 101 3.76 -1.61 10.80
CA PRO A 101 2.94 -0.63 11.53
C PRO A 101 2.58 -1.08 12.96
N SER A 102 2.62 -2.39 13.25
CA SER A 102 2.52 -2.94 14.61
C SER A 102 3.76 -2.69 15.49
N SER A 103 4.79 -2.01 14.96
CA SER A 103 6.15 -1.93 15.52
C SER A 103 6.90 -3.26 15.61
N GLU A 104 6.32 -4.36 15.12
CA GLU A 104 7.02 -5.62 14.94
C GLU A 104 8.12 -5.48 13.89
N VAL A 105 9.28 -6.08 14.16
CA VAL A 105 10.37 -6.20 13.19
C VAL A 105 10.30 -7.58 12.55
N ARG A 106 10.22 -7.61 11.22
CA ARG A 106 10.04 -8.85 10.46
C ARG A 106 11.01 -8.93 9.29
N LEU A 107 11.54 -10.13 9.08
CA LEU A 107 12.39 -10.46 7.94
C LEU A 107 11.54 -10.91 6.75
N VAL A 108 11.86 -10.38 5.57
CA VAL A 108 11.20 -10.70 4.29
C VAL A 108 12.29 -10.87 3.21
N SER A 109 12.03 -11.64 2.16
CA SER A 109 12.98 -11.75 1.04
C SER A 109 13.23 -10.39 0.37
N GLN A 110 14.47 -10.10 -0.02
CA GLN A 110 14.78 -8.87 -0.77
C GLN A 110 14.10 -8.83 -2.15
N ASN A 111 13.79 -10.00 -2.71
CA ASN A 111 13.09 -10.12 -4.00
C ASN A 111 11.58 -9.86 -3.90
N SER A 112 11.03 -9.70 -2.70
CA SER A 112 9.62 -9.36 -2.52
C SER A 112 9.33 -7.97 -3.09
N LEU A 113 8.20 -7.84 -3.78
CA LEU A 113 7.73 -6.54 -4.27
C LEU A 113 7.16 -5.70 -3.11
N ALA A 114 7.40 -4.40 -3.15
CA ALA A 114 6.74 -3.43 -2.29
C ALA A 114 6.42 -2.16 -3.09
N THR A 115 5.48 -1.36 -2.60
CA THR A 115 5.16 -0.06 -3.20
C THR A 115 5.68 1.05 -2.30
N ILE A 116 6.31 2.07 -2.89
CA ILE A 116 6.86 3.21 -2.15
C ILE A 116 5.73 4.12 -1.68
N GLY A 117 5.85 4.60 -0.44
CA GLY A 117 4.94 5.54 0.19
C GLY A 117 4.07 4.90 1.28
N GLN A 118 3.21 5.74 1.85
CA GLN A 118 2.19 5.37 2.82
C GLN A 118 0.84 5.24 2.12
N ILE A 119 -0.07 4.41 2.64
CA ILE A 119 -1.44 4.32 2.11
C ILE A 119 -2.24 5.58 2.49
N GLY A 120 -3.06 6.06 1.56
CA GLY A 120 -3.95 7.20 1.77
C GLY A 120 -5.06 6.95 2.80
N ASN A 121 -6.00 7.90 2.88
CA ASN A 121 -7.13 7.89 3.82
C ASN A 121 -6.71 7.79 5.30
N THR A 122 -5.69 8.55 5.71
CA THR A 122 -5.15 8.52 7.09
C THR A 122 -6.19 8.84 8.16
N ASP A 123 -7.20 9.65 7.84
CA ASP A 123 -8.23 10.08 8.77
C ASP A 123 -9.38 9.06 8.90
N ALA A 124 -9.29 7.90 8.24
CA ALA A 124 -10.29 6.84 8.36
C ALA A 124 -10.57 6.43 9.81
N ASN A 125 -9.54 6.48 10.67
CA ASN A 125 -9.66 6.13 12.08
C ASN A 125 -10.39 7.20 12.92
N ASN A 126 -10.41 8.46 12.45
CA ASN A 126 -11.05 9.58 13.14
C ASN A 126 -12.56 9.63 12.88
N LYS A 127 -13.09 8.78 12.00
CA LYS A 127 -14.50 8.78 11.61
C LYS A 127 -15.41 8.23 12.71
N ASN A 128 -16.24 9.09 13.29
CA ASN A 128 -17.27 8.67 14.24
C ASN A 128 -18.53 8.18 13.51
N MET A 129 -19.05 7.01 13.91
CA MET A 129 -20.25 6.40 13.30
C MET A 129 -21.56 7.02 13.77
N GLY A 130 -21.56 7.79 14.88
CA GLY A 130 -22.66 8.63 15.39
C GLY A 130 -23.87 7.89 15.95
N LYS A 131 -24.28 6.76 15.35
CA LYS A 131 -25.45 5.97 15.75
C LYS A 131 -25.18 4.46 15.65
N ALA A 132 -25.92 3.68 16.43
CA ALA A 132 -25.83 2.21 16.42
C ALA A 132 -26.18 1.61 15.05
N GLY A 133 -27.15 2.19 14.33
CA GLY A 133 -27.57 1.74 12.99
C GLY A 133 -26.44 1.78 11.95
N SER A 134 -25.53 2.77 12.01
CA SER A 134 -24.39 2.86 11.09
C SER A 134 -23.44 1.68 11.25
N LYS A 135 -23.25 1.17 12.48
CA LYS A 135 -22.45 -0.05 12.71
C LYS A 135 -23.13 -1.29 12.13
N ARG A 136 -24.46 -1.34 12.16
CA ARG A 136 -25.25 -2.44 11.56
C ARG A 136 -25.11 -2.46 10.04
N TRP A 137 -25.08 -1.31 9.37
CA TRP A 137 -24.84 -1.21 7.92
C TRP A 137 -23.48 -1.78 7.48
N LEU A 138 -22.49 -1.75 8.38
CA LEU A 138 -21.17 -2.35 8.17
C LEU A 138 -21.12 -3.86 8.51
N GLY A 139 -22.27 -4.49 8.73
CA GLY A 139 -22.35 -5.91 9.11
C GLY A 139 -21.95 -6.22 10.56
N LYS A 140 -21.70 -5.20 11.40
CA LYS A 140 -21.35 -5.41 12.81
C LYS A 140 -22.63 -5.56 13.64
N ARG A 141 -22.82 -6.76 14.20
CA ARG A 141 -23.93 -7.06 15.13
C ARG A 141 -23.58 -6.59 16.55
N PRO A 142 -24.57 -6.23 17.38
CA PRO A 142 -24.34 -5.97 18.80
C PRO A 142 -23.70 -7.20 19.45
N ARG A 143 -22.72 -6.97 20.33
CA ARG A 143 -22.12 -8.00 21.17
C ARG A 143 -22.84 -8.05 22.50
#